data_AF-A0A1F9EQ17-F1
#
_entry.id   AF-A0A1F9EQ17-F1
#
_cell.length_a   1.000
_cell.length_b   1.000
_cell.length_c   1.000
_cell.angle_alpha   90.00
_cell.angle_beta   90.00
_cell.angle_gamma   90.00
#
_symmetry.space_group_name_H-M   'P 1'
#
loop_
_entity.id
_entity.type
_entity.pdbx_description
1 polymer ?
#
loop_
_entity_poly.entity_id
_entity_poly.type
_entity_poly.pdbx_seq_one_letter_code
_entity_poly.pdbx_strand_id
1 'polypeptide(L)'
;MEKTKHCDGMILNLALSYGGRSEILHAVQGILSDLQKGKIKREEMTVQRFHEYLWTHGIPDPDLLIRTSGELRISNFLLWQIAYTELYVTDTLWPDFDRKELLKAIVDYQSRERRFGLTSEQLNGREE
;
A
#
# COMPACT_ATOMS: atom_id res chain seq x y z
N MET A 1 19.44 -4.89 7.21
CA MET A 1 19.31 -4.36 5.83
C MET A 1 20.66 -4.11 5.16
N GLU A 2 21.77 -3.92 5.89
CA GLU A 2 23.09 -3.63 5.30
C GLU A 2 23.55 -4.56 4.17
N LYS A 3 23.32 -5.87 4.27
CA LYS A 3 23.78 -6.84 3.26
C LYS A 3 23.09 -6.70 1.91
N THR A 4 21.89 -6.12 1.87
CA THR A 4 21.04 -6.06 0.66
C THR A 4 20.74 -4.62 0.23
N LYS A 5 21.34 -3.61 0.88
CA LYS A 5 21.02 -2.19 0.65
C LYS A 5 21.40 -1.68 -0.75
N HIS A 6 22.33 -2.37 -1.43
CA HIS A 6 22.80 -2.02 -2.77
C HIS A 6 22.05 -2.78 -3.88
N CYS A 7 21.13 -3.68 -3.51
CA CYS A 7 20.31 -4.39 -4.48
C CYS A 7 19.26 -3.44 -5.05
N ASP A 8 19.13 -3.41 -6.37
CA ASP A 8 18.26 -2.52 -7.15
C ASP A 8 17.16 -3.26 -7.93
N GLY A 9 17.10 -4.59 -7.79
CA GLY A 9 16.03 -5.43 -8.32
C GLY A 9 14.78 -5.41 -7.44
N MET A 10 14.30 -6.60 -7.07
CA MET A 10 13.10 -6.74 -6.23
C MET A 10 13.36 -6.25 -4.80
N ILE A 11 12.50 -5.37 -4.30
CA ILE A 11 12.44 -4.98 -2.89
C ILE A 11 11.45 -5.88 -2.16
N LEU A 12 11.92 -6.62 -1.16
CA LEU A 12 11.09 -7.43 -0.27
C LEU A 12 10.96 -6.75 1.09
N ASN A 13 9.73 -6.38 1.46
CA ASN A 13 9.42 -5.79 2.76
C ASN A 13 8.73 -6.83 3.65
N LEU A 14 9.26 -7.04 4.86
CA LEU A 14 8.66 -7.93 5.86
C LEU A 14 8.03 -7.09 6.98
N ALA A 15 6.71 -7.14 7.09
CA ALA A 15 5.93 -6.41 8.08
C ALA A 15 5.86 -7.19 9.41
N LEU A 16 6.90 -7.09 10.24
CA LEU A 16 7.00 -7.78 11.53
C LEU A 16 6.55 -6.87 12.68
N SER A 17 5.69 -7.39 13.56
CA SER A 17 5.05 -6.59 14.64
C SER A 17 4.39 -5.31 14.11
N TYR A 18 3.93 -5.36 12.87
CA TYR A 18 3.36 -4.24 12.14
C TYR A 18 1.85 -4.15 12.34
N GLY A 19 1.33 -2.92 12.33
CA GLY A 19 -0.09 -2.65 12.16
C GLY A 19 -0.31 -1.22 11.66
N GLY A 20 -1.20 -1.04 10.68
CA GLY A 20 -1.44 0.24 10.01
C GLY A 20 -1.89 1.34 10.97
N ARG A 21 -2.68 1.02 11.99
CA ARG A 21 -3.02 1.99 13.06
C ARG A 21 -1.80 2.47 13.83
N SER A 22 -0.87 1.58 14.15
CA SER A 22 0.36 1.92 14.89
C SER A 22 1.28 2.77 14.02
N GLU A 23 1.38 2.44 12.72
CA GLU A 23 2.13 3.23 11.74
C GLU A 23 1.57 4.65 11.61
N ILE A 24 0.25 4.80 11.45
CA ILE A 24 -0.40 6.12 11.35
C ILE A 24 -0.17 6.93 12.63
N LEU A 25 -0.29 6.31 13.81
CA LEU A 25 -0.02 7.00 15.07
C LEU A 25 1.45 7.46 15.17
N HIS A 26 2.39 6.61 14.76
CA HIS A 26 3.81 6.94 14.72
C HIS A 26 4.08 8.12 13.76
N ALA A 27 3.48 8.10 12.56
CA ALA A 27 3.61 9.18 11.59
C ALA A 27 3.12 10.52 12.16
N VAL A 28 1.94 10.53 12.80
CA VAL A 28 1.38 11.72 13.46
C VAL A 28 2.31 12.22 14.58
N GLN A 29 2.87 11.34 15.40
CA GLN A 29 3.83 11.73 16.45
C GLN A 29 5.09 12.38 15.85
N GLY A 30 5.59 11.86 14.73
CA GLY A 30 6.72 12.44 13.99
C GLY A 30 6.40 13.85 13.47
N ILE A 31 5.25 14.01 12.82
CA ILE A 31 4.76 15.31 12.30
C ILE A 31 4.67 16.34 13.42
N LEU A 32 4.06 15.98 14.56
CA LEU A 32 3.93 16.88 15.71
C LEU A 32 5.30 17.31 16.25
N SER A 33 6.28 16.39 16.31
CA SER A 33 7.64 16.70 16.76
C SER A 33 8.33 17.69 15.82
N ASP A 34 8.20 17.51 14.51
CA ASP A 34 8.84 18.39 13.53
C ASP A 34 8.16 19.75 13.41
N LEU A 35 6.82 19.82 13.59
CA LEU A 35 6.09 21.09 13.76
C LEU A 35 6.59 21.87 14.97
N GLN A 36 6.72 21.21 16.13
CA GLN A 36 7.24 21.85 17.36
C GLN A 36 8.67 22.36 17.21
N LYS A 37 9.50 21.68 16.41
CA LYS A 37 10.88 22.07 16.09
C LYS A 37 10.96 23.13 14.99
N GLY A 38 9.84 23.53 14.38
CA GLY A 38 9.80 24.48 13.27
C GLY A 38 10.43 23.97 11.97
N LYS A 39 10.58 22.65 11.81
CA LYS A 39 11.13 22.06 10.58
C LYS A 39 10.13 22.02 9.42
N ILE A 40 8.84 21.96 9.76
CA ILE A 40 7.73 22.03 8.82
C ILE A 40 6.67 22.98 9.38
N LYS A 41 5.82 23.51 8.50
CA LYS A 41 4.63 24.28 8.88
C LYS A 41 3.37 23.46 8.65
N ARG A 42 2.28 23.82 9.34
CA ARG A 42 1.00 23.12 9.21
C ARG A 42 0.48 23.16 7.77
N GLU A 43 0.68 24.27 7.08
CA GLU A 43 0.20 24.52 5.72
C GLU A 43 0.95 23.69 4.67
N GLU A 44 2.11 23.14 5.03
CA GLU A 44 2.89 22.23 4.18
C GLU A 44 2.37 20.78 4.24
N MET A 45 1.41 20.48 5.12
CA MET A 45 0.87 19.14 5.25
C MET A 45 -0.06 18.79 4.09
N THR A 46 0.39 17.82 3.29
CA THR A 46 -0.34 17.20 2.18
C THR A 46 -0.37 15.69 2.35
N VAL A 47 -1.13 14.98 1.51
CA VAL A 47 -1.09 13.50 1.44
C VAL A 47 0.32 13.00 1.15
N GLN A 48 1.03 13.67 0.24
CA GLN A 48 2.41 13.35 -0.14
C GLN A 48 3.37 13.58 1.04
N ARG A 49 3.21 14.70 1.75
CA ARG A 49 4.02 14.99 2.94
C ARG A 49 3.75 14.00 4.07
N PHE A 50 2.50 13.59 4.26
CA PHE A 50 2.15 12.57 5.25
C PHE A 50 2.80 11.21 4.94
N HIS A 51 2.88 10.83 3.64
CA HIS A 51 3.56 9.62 3.20
C HIS A 51 5.04 9.57 3.61
N GLU A 52 5.70 10.73 3.77
CA GLU A 52 7.09 10.82 4.26
C GLU A 52 7.27 10.37 5.71
N TYR A 53 6.19 10.35 6.49
CA TYR A 53 6.21 9.96 7.90
C TYR A 53 5.76 8.50 8.13
N LEU A 54 5.28 7.80 7.10
CA LEU A 54 4.94 6.38 7.17
C LEU A 54 6.20 5.51 7.15
N TRP A 55 6.13 4.30 7.72
CA TRP A 55 7.24 3.34 7.65
C TRP A 55 7.50 2.87 6.22
N THR A 56 6.50 2.94 5.35
CA THR A 56 6.61 2.65 3.92
C THR A 56 7.15 3.82 3.08
N HIS A 57 7.64 4.91 3.68
CA HIS A 57 8.19 6.02 2.93
C HIS A 57 9.26 5.55 1.91
N GLY A 58 9.20 6.08 0.69
CA GLY A 58 10.09 5.72 -0.40
C GLY A 58 9.68 4.46 -1.17
N ILE A 59 8.59 3.81 -0.77
CA ILE A 59 8.00 2.65 -1.47
C ILE A 59 6.65 3.09 -2.05
N PRO A 60 6.34 2.76 -3.32
CA PRO A 60 5.02 3.06 -3.88
C PRO A 60 3.92 2.25 -3.19
N ASP A 61 2.70 2.80 -3.18
CA ASP A 61 1.52 2.08 -2.74
C ASP A 61 1.33 0.79 -3.56
N PRO A 62 0.84 -0.30 -2.95
CA PRO A 62 0.67 -1.56 -3.66
C PRO A 62 -0.43 -1.46 -4.71
N ASP A 63 -0.20 -2.04 -5.89
CA ASP A 63 -1.26 -2.14 -6.90
C ASP A 63 -2.27 -3.24 -6.60
N LEU A 64 -1.79 -4.34 -5.99
CA LEU A 64 -2.56 -5.54 -5.68
C LEU A 64 -2.26 -6.02 -4.26
N LEU A 65 -3.31 -6.22 -3.46
CA LEU A 65 -3.26 -6.88 -2.16
C LEU A 65 -3.91 -8.26 -2.29
N ILE A 66 -3.11 -9.31 -2.06
CA ILE A 66 -3.56 -10.70 -2.06
C ILE A 66 -3.79 -11.14 -0.62
N ARG A 67 -4.98 -11.68 -0.33
CA ARG A 67 -5.31 -12.27 0.96
C ARG A 67 -5.80 -13.70 0.78
N THR A 68 -5.06 -14.64 1.38
CA THR A 68 -5.39 -16.06 1.39
C THR A 68 -6.43 -16.40 2.46
N SER A 69 -6.86 -17.66 2.49
CA SER A 69 -7.77 -18.27 3.47
C SER A 69 -9.20 -17.70 3.54
N GLY A 70 -9.69 -17.05 2.50
CA GLY A 70 -11.10 -16.66 2.34
C GLY A 70 -11.59 -15.50 3.21
N GLU A 71 -10.73 -14.94 4.06
CA GLU A 71 -11.12 -13.91 5.03
C GLU A 71 -11.32 -12.55 4.35
N LEU A 72 -12.57 -12.05 4.28
CA LEU A 72 -12.93 -10.75 3.71
C LEU A 72 -12.72 -9.60 4.70
N ARG A 73 -11.46 -9.36 5.07
CA ARG A 73 -11.05 -8.22 5.90
C ARG A 73 -9.64 -7.79 5.54
N ILE A 74 -9.22 -6.61 5.97
CA ILE A 74 -7.83 -6.16 5.81
C ILE A 74 -6.97 -6.51 7.03
N SER A 75 -7.59 -6.63 8.21
CA SER A 75 -6.90 -6.94 9.47
C SER A 75 -5.76 -5.98 9.82
N ASN A 76 -6.00 -4.66 9.74
CA ASN A 76 -5.03 -3.63 10.16
C ASN A 76 -3.72 -3.64 9.35
N PHE A 77 -3.75 -4.06 8.09
CA PHE A 77 -2.59 -4.12 7.21
C PHE A 77 -2.61 -2.97 6.19
N LEU A 78 -1.52 -2.20 6.09
CA LEU A 78 -1.30 -1.13 5.09
C LEU A 78 -2.49 -0.18 4.88
N LEU A 79 -3.17 0.21 5.97
CA LEU A 79 -4.46 0.90 5.91
C LEU A 79 -4.46 2.20 5.10
N TRP A 80 -3.33 2.92 5.10
CA TRP A 80 -3.19 4.14 4.32
C TRP A 80 -2.88 3.84 2.86
N GLN A 81 -1.92 2.95 2.65
CA GLN A 81 -1.33 2.63 1.36
C GLN A 81 -2.33 1.91 0.44
N ILE A 82 -3.27 1.14 1.02
CA ILE A 82 -4.21 0.35 0.20
C ILE A 82 -5.46 1.11 -0.28
N ALA A 83 -5.49 2.44 -0.16
CA ALA A 83 -6.69 3.24 -0.45
C ALA A 83 -7.27 3.03 -1.86
N TYR A 84 -6.41 2.73 -2.84
CA TYR A 84 -6.79 2.44 -4.24
C TYR A 84 -6.17 1.14 -4.77
N THR A 85 -5.82 0.23 -3.86
CA THR A 85 -5.24 -1.07 -4.19
C THR A 85 -6.34 -2.06 -4.53
N GLU A 86 -6.12 -2.86 -5.58
CA GLU A 86 -7.03 -3.94 -5.89
C GLU A 86 -6.92 -5.07 -4.87
N LEU A 87 -8.06 -5.53 -4.38
CA LEU A 87 -8.14 -6.60 -3.38
C LEU A 87 -8.46 -7.92 -4.06
N TYR A 88 -7.57 -8.90 -3.93
CA TYR A 88 -7.77 -10.27 -4.36
C TYR A 88 -7.84 -11.17 -3.13
N VAL A 89 -8.99 -11.79 -2.89
CA VAL A 89 -9.18 -12.74 -1.79
C VAL A 89 -9.40 -14.13 -2.36
N THR A 90 -8.69 -15.13 -1.84
CA THR A 90 -8.78 -16.53 -2.26
C THR A 90 -8.96 -17.44 -1.06
N ASP A 91 -9.72 -18.52 -1.23
CA ASP A 91 -9.90 -19.57 -0.23
C ASP A 91 -8.64 -20.44 -0.05
N THR A 92 -7.71 -20.40 -1.01
CA THR A 92 -6.42 -21.08 -0.90
C THR A 92 -5.69 -20.68 0.37
N LEU A 93 -5.22 -21.64 1.16
CA LEU A 93 -4.47 -21.39 2.39
C LEU A 93 -3.03 -20.95 2.05
N TRP A 94 -2.41 -20.14 2.92
CA TRP A 94 -1.06 -19.62 2.68
C TRP A 94 0.01 -20.71 2.38
N PRO A 95 0.07 -21.85 3.10
CA PRO A 95 1.02 -22.92 2.77
C PRO A 95 0.81 -23.55 1.39
N ASP A 96 -0.40 -23.47 0.85
CA ASP A 96 -0.80 -24.04 -0.44
C ASP A 96 -0.76 -23.01 -1.58
N PHE A 97 -0.47 -21.74 -1.27
CA PHE A 97 -0.44 -20.66 -2.26
C PHE A 97 0.86 -20.72 -3.09
N ASP A 98 0.75 -21.32 -4.27
CA ASP A 98 1.89 -21.56 -5.17
C ASP A 98 1.99 -20.52 -6.31
N ARG A 99 2.92 -20.76 -7.25
CA ARG A 99 3.11 -19.92 -8.44
C ARG A 99 1.84 -19.79 -9.29
N LYS A 100 1.05 -20.85 -9.44
CA LYS A 100 -0.17 -20.84 -10.27
C LYS A 100 -1.22 -19.94 -9.63
N GLU A 101 -1.35 -20.00 -8.31
CA GLU A 101 -2.26 -19.13 -7.57
C GLU A 101 -1.86 -17.65 -7.67
N LEU A 102 -0.56 -17.34 -7.59
CA LEU A 102 -0.07 -15.98 -7.84
C LEU A 102 -0.42 -15.48 -9.25
N LEU A 103 -0.22 -16.32 -10.27
CA LEU A 103 -0.58 -15.96 -11.65
C LEU A 103 -2.07 -15.70 -11.81
N LYS A 104 -2.95 -16.47 -11.14
CA LYS A 104 -4.39 -16.21 -11.13
C LYS A 104 -4.71 -14.84 -10.54
N ALA A 105 -4.08 -14.47 -9.43
CA ALA A 105 -4.27 -13.16 -8.81
C ALA A 105 -3.81 -12.01 -9.72
N ILE A 106 -2.71 -12.20 -10.46
CA ILE A 106 -2.23 -11.20 -11.44
C ILE A 106 -3.19 -11.08 -12.63
N VAL A 107 -3.69 -12.20 -13.17
CA VAL A 107 -4.67 -12.17 -14.26
C VAL A 107 -5.97 -11.48 -13.84
N ASP A 108 -6.45 -11.76 -12.62
CA ASP A 108 -7.60 -11.07 -12.05
C ASP A 108 -7.34 -9.56 -11.97
N TYR A 109 -6.21 -9.15 -11.39
CA TYR A 109 -5.79 -7.74 -11.32
C TYR A 109 -5.79 -7.05 -12.69
N GLN A 110 -5.23 -7.69 -13.72
CA GLN A 110 -5.17 -7.14 -15.08
C GLN A 110 -6.54 -6.98 -15.74
N SER A 111 -7.55 -7.73 -15.29
CA SER A 111 -8.92 -7.60 -15.82
C SER A 111 -9.71 -6.43 -15.22
N ARG A 112 -9.20 -5.80 -14.15
CA ARG A 112 -9.90 -4.74 -13.43
C ARG A 112 -9.66 -3.38 -14.04
N GLU A 113 -10.72 -2.58 -14.08
CA GLU A 113 -10.68 -1.20 -14.51
C GLU A 113 -10.39 -0.29 -13.31
N ARG A 114 -9.16 0.22 -13.19
CA ARG A 114 -8.77 1.10 -12.08
C ARG A 114 -9.27 2.51 -12.33
N ARG A 115 -10.33 2.90 -11.62
CA ARG A 115 -11.01 4.19 -11.86
C ARG A 115 -10.52 5.34 -10.99
N PHE A 116 -9.81 5.08 -9.89
CA PHE A 116 -9.29 6.12 -8.98
C PHE A 116 -10.33 7.19 -8.58
N GLY A 117 -11.60 6.79 -8.45
CA GLY A 117 -12.72 7.70 -8.14
C GLY A 117 -13.47 8.27 -9.35
N LEU A 118 -13.13 7.87 -10.58
CA LEU A 118 -13.85 8.19 -11.82
C LEU A 118 -14.90 7.13 -12.17
N THR A 119 -15.82 7.44 -13.09
CA THR A 119 -16.68 6.46 -13.76
C THR A 119 -15.98 5.85 -14.99
N SER A 120 -16.42 4.68 -15.48
CA SER A 120 -15.85 4.08 -16.70
C SER A 120 -15.97 5.00 -17.91
N GLU A 121 -17.08 5.71 -18.05
CA GLU A 121 -17.28 6.68 -19.13
C GLU A 121 -16.26 7.83 -19.05
N GLN A 122 -15.89 8.28 -17.85
CA GLN A 122 -14.88 9.33 -17.65
C GLN A 122 -13.45 8.87 -17.96
N LEU A 123 -13.17 7.57 -17.89
CA LEU A 123 -11.88 7.01 -18.32
C LEU A 123 -11.76 6.96 -19.84
N ASN A 124 -12.86 6.64 -20.53
CA ASN A 124 -12.90 6.50 -21.99
C ASN A 124 -13.07 7.85 -22.72
N GLY A 125 -13.49 8.92 -22.02
CA GLY A 125 -13.69 10.25 -22.60
C GLY A 125 -12.45 11.16 -22.65
N ARG A 126 -11.23 10.62 -22.49
CA ARG A 126 -9.96 11.38 -22.60
C ARG A 126 -9.25 11.23 -23.95
N GLU A 127 -9.96 10.81 -25.01
CA GLU A 127 -9.49 11.04 -26.37
C GLU A 127 -9.93 12.44 -26.83
N GLU A 128 -9.10 13.44 -26.50
CA GLU A 128 -8.69 14.62 -27.30
C GLU A 128 -7.81 15.57 -26.47
#